data_AF-A0A9N9NJ60-F1
#
_entry.id   AF-A0A9N9NJ60-F1
#
_cell.length_a   1.000
_cell.length_b   1.000
_cell.length_c   1.000
_cell.angle_alpha   90.00
_cell.angle_beta   90.00
_cell.angle_gamma   90.00
#
_symmetry.space_group_name_H-M   'P 1'
#
loop_
_entity.id
_entity.type
_entity.pdbx_description
1 polymer ?
#
loop_
_entity_poly.entity_id
_entity_poly.type
_entity_poly.pdbx_seq_one_letter_code
_entity_poly.pdbx_strand_id
1 'polypeptide(L)'
;LYKGGVFSFDESLEGPNYNCSIWGPTCDSIDCITKNGFLPELLPGDWLYFEEMGAYTICAASQFNGFKKSEVLYTTTDPHVLSILHESFYPNHG
;
A
#
# COMPACT_ATOMS: atom_id res chain seq x y z
N LEU A 1 -4.24 8.42 1.00
CA LEU A 1 -3.02 9.06 0.49
C LEU A 1 -2.23 9.58 1.67
N TYR A 2 -0.94 9.32 1.75
CA TYR A 2 -0.05 9.98 2.70
C TYR A 2 0.77 11.03 1.94
N LYS A 3 0.62 12.30 2.30
CA LYS A 3 1.30 13.41 1.64
C LYS A 3 1.84 14.38 2.68
N GLY A 4 3.12 14.73 2.58
CA GLY A 4 3.72 15.78 3.43
C GLY A 4 3.61 15.54 4.94
N GLY A 5 3.56 14.29 5.39
CA GLY A 5 3.40 13.95 6.81
C GLY A 5 1.96 13.70 7.25
N VAL A 6 0.98 13.93 6.38
CA VAL A 6 -0.45 13.80 6.70
C VAL A 6 -1.02 12.59 5.99
N PHE A 7 -1.69 11.71 6.74
CA PHE A 7 -2.48 10.62 6.21
C PHE A 7 -3.93 11.07 6.01
N SER A 8 -4.45 10.91 4.81
CA SER A 8 -5.85 11.18 4.46
C SER A 8 -6.51 9.92 3.93
N PHE A 9 -7.61 9.54 4.58
CA PHE A 9 -8.44 8.39 4.26
C PHE A 9 -9.81 8.88 3.80
N ASP A 10 -10.20 8.53 2.57
CA ASP A 10 -11.48 8.96 1.93
C ASP A 10 -11.76 10.48 1.88
N GLU A 11 -10.80 11.31 2.32
CA GLU A 11 -10.87 12.76 2.21
C GLU A 11 -10.23 13.24 0.90
N SER A 12 -10.88 14.18 0.23
CA SER A 12 -10.24 14.91 -0.87
C SER A 12 -9.10 15.75 -0.29
N LEU A 13 -7.87 15.51 -0.73
CA LEU A 13 -6.77 16.42 -0.41
C LEU A 13 -7.08 17.81 -0.96
N GLU A 14 -6.77 18.83 -0.17
CA GLU A 14 -6.88 20.21 -0.62
C GLU A 14 -5.90 20.46 -1.77
N GLY A 15 -6.41 20.99 -2.88
CA GLY A 15 -5.61 21.39 -4.03
C GLY A 15 -6.13 20.85 -5.37
N PRO A 16 -5.50 21.28 -6.47
CA PRO A 16 -5.84 20.78 -7.79
C PRO A 16 -5.41 19.32 -7.95
N ASN A 17 -6.29 18.54 -8.56
CA ASN A 17 -5.97 17.21 -9.07
C ASN A 17 -5.57 17.28 -10.53
N TYR A 18 -4.69 16.37 -10.93
CA TYR A 18 -4.16 16.26 -12.27
C TYR A 18 -4.44 14.86 -12.81
N ASN A 19 -4.67 14.79 -14.13
CA ASN A 19 -4.70 13.51 -14.81
C ASN A 19 -3.30 12.89 -14.78
N CYS A 20 -3.20 11.64 -14.37
CA CYS A 20 -1.93 10.95 -14.20
C CYS A 20 -2.04 9.46 -14.52
N SER A 21 -0.89 8.83 -14.67
CA SER A 21 -0.76 7.37 -14.79
C SER A 21 0.11 6.84 -13.65
N ILE A 22 -0.28 5.70 -13.08
CA ILE A 22 0.46 5.01 -12.02
C ILE A 22 1.09 3.75 -12.62
N TRP A 23 2.39 3.61 -12.42
CA TRP A 23 3.20 2.54 -12.99
C TRP A 23 3.80 1.69 -11.88
N GLY A 24 3.93 0.39 -12.15
CA GLY A 24 4.68 -0.52 -11.30
C GLY A 24 6.20 -0.35 -11.49
N PRO A 25 7.00 -1.05 -10.67
CA PRO A 25 8.44 -0.85 -10.63
C PRO A 25 9.20 -1.61 -11.73
N THR A 26 8.54 -2.44 -12.53
CA THR A 26 9.23 -3.27 -13.53
C THR A 26 9.62 -2.48 -14.77
N CYS A 27 10.51 -3.04 -15.58
CA CYS A 27 10.92 -2.45 -16.85
C CYS A 27 9.91 -2.73 -17.98
N ASP A 28 8.79 -3.39 -17.68
CA ASP A 28 7.82 -3.78 -18.70
C ASP A 28 6.84 -2.65 -18.97
N SER A 29 6.61 -2.38 -20.25
CA SER A 29 5.67 -1.35 -20.73
C SER A 29 4.20 -1.64 -20.42
N ILE A 30 3.89 -2.88 -20.00
CA ILE A 30 2.54 -3.27 -19.57
C ILE A 30 2.33 -3.12 -18.06
N ASP A 31 3.38 -2.86 -17.27
CA ASP A 31 3.31 -2.71 -15.82
C ASP A 31 2.74 -1.34 -15.41
N CYS A 32 1.47 -1.14 -15.78
CA CYS A 32 0.70 0.07 -15.56
C CYS A 32 -0.55 -0.27 -14.75
N ILE A 33 -0.62 0.26 -13.53
CA ILE A 33 -1.74 0.02 -12.60
C ILE A 33 -2.97 0.80 -13.07
N THR A 34 -2.80 2.06 -13.47
CA THR A 34 -3.86 2.86 -14.10
C THR A 34 -3.28 3.90 -15.03
N LYS A 35 -3.94 4.10 -16.18
CA LYS A 35 -3.59 5.16 -17.16
C LYS A 35 -4.38 6.45 -16.93
N ASN A 36 -5.46 6.39 -16.16
CA ASN A 36 -6.44 7.47 -15.99
C ASN A 36 -6.69 7.70 -14.50
N GLY A 37 -5.63 8.00 -13.75
CA GLY A 37 -5.71 8.43 -12.37
C GLY A 37 -6.04 9.91 -12.29
N PHE A 38 -6.67 10.31 -11.19
CA PHE A 38 -6.89 11.72 -10.87
C PHE A 38 -6.41 11.96 -9.45
N LEU A 39 -5.22 12.53 -9.32
CA LEU A 39 -4.51 12.67 -8.05
C LEU A 39 -3.93 14.09 -7.93
N PRO A 40 -3.75 14.59 -6.71
CA PRO A 40 -2.96 15.79 -6.50
C PRO A 40 -1.51 15.53 -6.89
N GLU A 41 -0.72 16.60 -7.01
CA GLU A 41 0.73 16.46 -7.25
C GLU A 41 1.36 15.63 -6.11
N LEU A 42 2.15 14.61 -6.47
CA LEU A 42 2.85 13.74 -5.53
C LEU A 42 4.36 13.88 -5.70
N LEU A 43 5.08 13.81 -4.59
CA LEU A 43 6.53 13.83 -4.56
C LEU A 43 7.08 12.45 -4.15
N PRO A 44 8.33 12.13 -4.50
CA PRO A 44 8.99 10.94 -3.97
C PRO A 44 8.93 10.92 -2.44
N GLY A 45 8.42 9.81 -1.88
CA GLY A 45 8.18 9.65 -0.45
C GLY A 45 6.73 9.81 -0.01
N ASP A 46 5.85 10.37 -0.86
CA ASP A 46 4.40 10.30 -0.66
C ASP A 46 3.91 8.85 -0.89
N TRP A 47 2.84 8.43 -0.20
CA TRP A 47 2.33 7.05 -0.28
C TRP A 47 0.93 6.97 -0.84
N LEU A 48 0.75 6.05 -1.78
CA LEU A 48 -0.54 5.59 -2.26
C LEU A 48 -0.96 4.35 -1.46
N TYR A 49 -2.26 4.23 -1.18
CA TYR A 49 -2.85 2.99 -0.69
C TYR A 49 -3.87 2.47 -1.70
N PHE A 50 -4.03 1.16 -1.73
CA PHE A 50 -5.02 0.46 -2.54
C PHE A 50 -5.80 -0.46 -1.61
N GLU A 51 -7.12 -0.28 -1.58
CA GLU A 51 -8.02 -1.10 -0.78
C GLU A 51 -8.32 -2.43 -1.47
N GLU A 52 -8.99 -3.34 -0.76
CA GLU A 52 -9.45 -4.63 -1.30
C GLU A 52 -8.33 -5.56 -1.83
N MET A 53 -7.08 -5.32 -1.44
CA MET A 53 -5.91 -6.09 -1.89
C MET A 53 -5.75 -7.46 -1.19
N GLY A 54 -6.81 -8.04 -0.63
CA GLY A 54 -6.75 -9.27 0.17
C GLY A 54 -6.90 -10.57 -0.63
N ALA A 55 -7.71 -10.59 -1.69
CA ALA A 55 -7.98 -11.78 -2.48
C ALA A 55 -7.23 -11.74 -3.81
N TYR A 56 -6.65 -12.87 -4.22
CA TYR A 56 -5.99 -13.05 -5.53
C TYR A 56 -4.83 -12.08 -5.84
N THR A 57 -4.23 -11.47 -4.81
CA THR A 57 -3.08 -10.56 -4.93
C THR A 57 -1.77 -11.29 -4.62
N ILE A 58 -1.41 -11.44 -3.35
CA ILE A 58 -0.11 -11.98 -2.92
C ILE A 58 0.10 -13.44 -3.35
N CYS A 59 -0.99 -14.23 -3.43
CA CYS A 59 -0.94 -15.62 -3.87
C CYS A 59 -0.56 -15.75 -5.35
N ALA A 60 -0.90 -14.75 -6.18
CA ALA A 60 -0.54 -14.67 -7.59
C ALA A 60 0.74 -13.87 -7.85
N ALA A 61 1.28 -13.16 -6.85
CA ALA A 61 2.49 -12.35 -7.00
C ALA A 61 3.71 -13.20 -7.39
N SER A 62 4.50 -12.68 -8.33
CA SER A 62 5.79 -13.24 -8.74
C SER A 62 6.94 -12.36 -8.26
N GLN A 63 8.18 -12.84 -8.41
CA GLN A 63 9.39 -12.04 -8.17
C GLN A 63 10.06 -11.64 -9.49
N PHE A 64 9.23 -11.34 -10.50
CA PHE A 64 9.71 -10.84 -11.78
C PHE A 64 10.57 -9.57 -11.58
N ASN A 65 11.64 -9.43 -12.37
CA ASN A 65 12.70 -8.43 -12.18
C ASN A 65 13.36 -8.41 -10.78
N GLY A 66 13.22 -9.46 -9.98
CA GLY A 66 13.85 -9.58 -8.67
C GLY A 66 13.19 -8.75 -7.56
N PHE A 67 12.03 -8.14 -7.80
CA PHE A 67 11.29 -7.44 -6.76
C PHE A 67 10.74 -8.40 -5.72
N LYS A 68 10.89 -8.04 -4.44
CA LYS A 68 10.35 -8.84 -3.33
C LYS A 68 8.84 -8.72 -3.30
N LYS A 69 8.18 -9.81 -2.87
CA LYS A 69 6.76 -9.75 -2.52
C LYS A 69 6.57 -8.78 -1.34
N SER A 70 5.46 -8.06 -1.32
CA SER A 70 5.12 -7.16 -0.22
C SER A 70 5.05 -7.91 1.11
N GLU A 71 5.55 -7.27 2.16
CA GLU A 71 5.40 -7.73 3.53
C GLU A 71 3.92 -7.68 3.95
N VAL A 72 3.48 -8.69 4.69
CA VAL A 72 2.12 -8.76 5.25
C VAL A 72 2.18 -8.41 6.73
N LEU A 73 1.65 -7.25 7.07
CA LEU A 73 1.48 -6.81 8.46
C LEU A 73 0.07 -7.13 8.91
N TYR A 74 -0.07 -8.00 9.90
CA TYR A 74 -1.36 -8.35 10.49
C TYR A 74 -1.74 -7.33 11.56
N THR A 75 -2.93 -6.76 11.43
CA THR A 75 -3.52 -5.83 12.40
C THR A 75 -4.98 -6.19 12.64
N THR A 76 -5.55 -5.65 13.70
CA THR A 76 -6.95 -5.88 14.08
C THR A 76 -7.49 -4.66 14.80
N THR A 77 -8.77 -4.38 14.61
CA THR A 77 -9.50 -3.36 15.37
C THR A 77 -9.97 -3.88 16.73
N ASP A 78 -9.92 -5.20 16.96
CA ASP A 78 -10.23 -5.82 18.25
C ASP A 78 -8.98 -5.85 19.14
N PRO A 79 -8.95 -5.08 20.24
CA PRO A 79 -7.79 -5.05 21.14
C PRO A 79 -7.44 -6.41 21.76
N HIS A 80 -8.42 -7.30 21.96
CA HIS A 80 -8.19 -8.63 22.50
C HIS A 80 -7.49 -9.55 21.51
N VAL A 81 -7.79 -9.41 20.21
CA VAL A 81 -7.07 -10.15 19.17
C VAL A 81 -5.66 -9.58 19.02
N LEU A 82 -5.47 -8.27 19.21
CA LEU A 82 -4.15 -7.65 19.08
C LEU A 82 -3.16 -8.19 20.11
N SER A 83 -3.59 -8.43 21.35
CA SER A 83 -2.72 -9.04 22.38
C SER A 83 -2.31 -10.46 21.99
N ILE A 84 -3.23 -11.26 21.42
CA ILE A 84 -2.93 -12.61 20.94
C ILE A 84 -1.92 -12.57 19.79
N LEU A 85 -2.10 -11.66 18.82
CA LEU A 85 -1.15 -11.48 17.72
C LEU A 85 0.24 -11.09 18.25
N HIS A 86 0.32 -10.13 19.16
CA HIS A 86 1.58 -9.68 19.74
C HIS A 86 2.30 -10.81 20.49
N GLU A 87 1.60 -11.58 21.32
CA GLU A 87 2.17 -12.74 22.02
C GLU A 87 2.64 -13.84 21.07
N SER A 88 1.93 -14.04 19.96
CA SER A 88 2.27 -15.07 18.97
C SER A 88 3.51 -14.72 18.13
N PHE A 89 3.69 -13.44 17.80
CA PHE A 89 4.83 -12.96 17.00
C PHE A 89 6.04 -12.53 17.84
N TYR A 90 5.82 -12.18 19.12
CA TYR A 90 6.88 -11.78 20.07
C TYR A 90 6.67 -12.47 21.44
N PRO A 91 6.79 -13.80 21.52
CA PRO A 91 6.68 -14.49 22.80
C PRO A 91 7.88 -14.13 23.67
N ASN A 92 7.63 -13.40 24.76
CA ASN A 92 8.53 -13.09 25.88
C ASN A 92 10.02 -13.44 25.66
N HIS A 93 10.83 -12.45 25.28
CA HIS A 93 12.26 -12.49 25.59
C HIS A 93 12.43 -12.31 27.10
N GLY A 94 12.38 -13.43 27.82
CA GLY A 94 12.90 -13.56 29.19
C GLY A 94 14.41 -13.75 29.20
#